data_AF-A0A432LM58-F1
#
_entry.id   AF-A0A432LM58-F1
#
_cell.length_a   1.000
_cell.length_b   1.000
_cell.length_c   1.000
_cell.angle_alpha   90.00
_cell.angle_beta   90.00
_cell.angle_gamma   90.00
#
_symmetry.space_group_name_H-M   'P 1'
#
loop_
_entity.id
_entity.type
_entity.pdbx_description
1 polymer ?
#
loop_
_entity_poly.entity_id
_entity_poly.type
_entity_poly.pdbx_seq_one_letter_code
_entity_poly.pdbx_strand_id
1 'polypeptide(L)'
;MNPVTSIWYGVDPLTEKFPNIGTYVYCHGNPVKLVDLDGMDDLFDEEGIFIKRTDTGTSVKIKCGNQYKSITDVDFTNNKSAIQNVGIHYLAKSDKSQFNLTVSNTGGNILQDAVFSNDAGTSNYDIYLTNGYVNHSLGNCYDFECVTFHESTHRYDKSTHGGTIGEVNAIIRTAIECPAWNYASDNYIQSQASYAAKSLNQYSYNNIIPQDIFQKLNTAFTGYATFEIVNNQVTVNNNLKECIVIGRKSNK
;
A
#
# COMPACT_ATOMS: atom_id res chain seq x y z
N MET A 1 23.49 4.11 -15.35
CA MET A 1 23.45 2.65 -15.16
C MET A 1 23.83 1.98 -16.48
N ASN A 2 24.61 0.90 -16.43
CA ASN A 2 24.83 0.02 -17.59
C ASN A 2 23.89 -1.21 -17.47
N PRO A 3 22.86 -1.33 -18.31
CA PRO A 3 21.89 -2.43 -18.23
C PRO A 3 22.46 -3.79 -18.68
N VAL A 4 23.57 -3.80 -19.44
CA VAL A 4 24.24 -5.03 -19.89
C VAL A 4 25.05 -5.67 -18.77
N THR A 5 25.63 -4.84 -17.90
CA THR A 5 26.52 -5.31 -16.82
C THR A 5 25.96 -5.10 -15.41
N SER A 6 24.75 -4.53 -15.28
CA SER A 6 24.03 -4.31 -14.01
C SER A 6 24.84 -3.54 -12.94
N ILE A 7 25.52 -2.45 -13.36
CA ILE A 7 26.31 -1.58 -12.47
C ILE A 7 25.95 -0.09 -12.62
N TRP A 8 26.21 0.68 -11.57
CA TRP A 8 26.19 2.14 -11.58
C TRP A 8 27.48 2.73 -12.19
N TYR A 9 27.39 3.94 -12.77
CA TYR A 9 28.55 4.63 -13.34
C TYR A 9 29.32 5.48 -12.32
N GLY A 10 28.73 5.73 -11.14
CA GLY A 10 29.33 6.44 -10.02
C GLY A 10 29.39 5.57 -8.77
N VAL A 11 30.20 5.96 -7.81
CA VAL A 11 30.32 5.32 -6.49
C VAL A 11 29.09 5.66 -5.65
N ASP A 12 28.51 4.66 -4.99
CA ASP A 12 27.42 4.86 -4.02
C ASP A 12 27.83 5.84 -2.88
N PRO A 13 27.12 6.97 -2.66
CA PRO A 13 27.39 7.91 -1.58
C PRO A 13 27.36 7.31 -0.16
N LEU A 14 26.74 6.14 0.03
CA LEU A 14 26.63 5.43 1.31
C LEU A 14 27.64 4.30 1.46
N THR A 15 28.57 4.17 0.51
CA THR A 15 29.66 3.16 0.50
C THR A 15 30.28 2.91 1.88
N GLU A 16 30.61 3.97 2.61
CA GLU A 16 31.33 3.85 3.90
C GLU A 16 30.49 3.24 5.02
N LYS A 17 29.16 3.27 4.91
CA LYS A 17 28.24 2.68 5.90
C LYS A 17 28.03 1.19 5.68
N PHE A 18 28.35 0.68 4.49
CA PHE A 18 28.07 -0.70 4.08
C PHE A 18 29.32 -1.34 3.43
N PRO A 19 30.40 -1.58 4.19
CA PRO A 19 31.66 -2.10 3.65
C PRO A 19 31.55 -3.50 3.03
N ASN A 20 30.46 -4.22 3.33
CA ASN A 20 30.21 -5.58 2.85
C ASN A 20 29.48 -5.61 1.49
N ILE A 21 29.11 -4.45 0.95
CA ILE A 21 28.33 -4.31 -0.29
C ILE A 21 29.19 -3.54 -1.29
N GLY A 22 29.36 -4.11 -2.48
CA GLY A 22 30.15 -3.47 -3.53
C GLY A 22 29.48 -2.17 -3.97
N THR A 23 30.26 -1.09 -4.05
CA THR A 23 29.83 0.30 -4.28
C THR A 23 29.17 0.58 -5.63
N TYR A 24 29.11 -0.44 -6.50
CA TYR A 24 28.58 -0.37 -7.85
C TYR A 24 27.50 -1.44 -8.10
N VAL A 25 27.18 -2.26 -7.09
CA VAL A 25 26.27 -3.40 -7.22
C VAL A 25 24.83 -2.91 -7.24
N TYR A 26 24.15 -3.11 -8.35
CA TYR A 26 22.73 -2.80 -8.47
C TYR A 26 21.87 -3.80 -7.68
N CYS A 27 20.89 -3.31 -6.91
CA CYS A 27 19.93 -4.11 -6.14
C CYS A 27 20.54 -5.16 -5.20
N HIS A 28 21.71 -4.91 -4.61
CA HIS A 28 22.45 -5.91 -3.82
C HIS A 28 22.67 -7.25 -4.58
N GLY A 29 22.71 -7.22 -5.91
CA GLY A 29 22.85 -8.39 -6.77
C GLY A 29 21.56 -9.18 -7.00
N ASN A 30 20.39 -8.63 -6.65
CA ASN A 30 19.10 -9.30 -6.83
C ASN A 30 18.05 -8.44 -7.59
N PRO A 31 18.32 -8.06 -8.86
CA PRO A 31 17.43 -7.21 -9.66
C PRO A 31 16.11 -7.88 -10.09
N VAL A 32 15.91 -9.16 -9.73
CA VAL A 32 14.69 -9.93 -10.02
C VAL A 32 13.66 -9.79 -8.89
N LYS A 33 14.13 -9.60 -7.65
CA LYS A 33 13.27 -9.42 -6.46
C LYS A 33 13.32 -8.01 -5.90
N LEU A 34 14.45 -7.34 -6.06
CA LEU A 34 14.68 -5.97 -5.62
C LEU A 34 14.74 -5.11 -6.85
N VAL A 35 13.85 -4.13 -6.93
CA VAL A 35 13.88 -3.08 -7.91
C VAL A 35 14.14 -1.80 -7.12
N ASP A 36 15.39 -1.33 -7.16
CA ASP A 36 15.76 -0.02 -6.61
C ASP A 36 15.35 1.02 -7.65
N LEU A 37 14.16 1.60 -7.48
CA LEU A 37 13.65 2.59 -8.43
C LEU A 37 14.01 4.01 -8.04
N ASP A 38 13.89 4.42 -6.78
CA ASP A 38 14.18 5.82 -6.40
C ASP A 38 13.92 6.20 -4.94
N GLY A 39 13.11 5.46 -4.18
CA GLY A 39 12.78 5.79 -2.79
C GLY A 39 12.42 7.26 -2.65
N MET A 40 11.19 7.66 -2.96
CA MET A 40 10.76 9.06 -3.05
C MET A 40 9.68 9.47 -2.01
N ASP A 41 9.86 10.57 -1.28
CA ASP A 41 8.79 11.19 -0.45
C ASP A 41 7.88 12.10 -1.31
N ASP A 42 6.59 12.11 -1.00
CA ASP A 42 5.66 13.10 -1.56
C ASP A 42 5.50 14.29 -0.61
N LEU A 43 5.81 15.49 -1.11
CA LEU A 43 5.74 16.73 -0.34
C LEU A 43 4.52 17.56 -0.73
N PHE A 44 3.75 17.95 0.29
CA PHE A 44 2.59 18.82 0.19
C PHE A 44 2.83 20.13 0.97
N ASP A 45 2.20 21.23 0.54
CA ASP A 45 2.20 22.49 1.30
C ASP A 45 1.25 22.45 2.50
N GLU A 46 1.10 23.56 3.22
CA GLU A 46 0.29 23.61 4.46
C GLU A 46 -1.21 23.44 4.18
N GLU A 47 -1.61 23.70 2.93
CA GLU A 47 -2.95 23.55 2.37
C GLU A 47 -3.18 22.16 1.76
N GLY A 48 -2.19 21.26 1.80
CA GLY A 48 -2.30 19.90 1.26
C GLY A 48 -2.24 19.84 -0.27
N ILE A 49 -1.72 20.87 -0.93
CA ILE A 49 -1.46 20.89 -2.37
C ILE A 49 -0.10 20.24 -2.64
N PHE A 50 -0.07 19.35 -3.63
CA PHE A 50 1.14 18.64 -4.02
C PHE A 50 2.19 19.61 -4.56
N ILE A 51 3.40 19.57 -3.99
CA ILE A 51 4.53 20.38 -4.42
C ILE A 51 5.40 19.57 -5.38
N LYS A 52 5.91 18.44 -4.89
CA LYS A 52 6.84 17.57 -5.63
C LYS A 52 7.02 16.23 -4.95
N ARG A 53 7.52 15.29 -5.74
CA ARG A 53 8.13 14.05 -5.28
C ARG A 53 9.65 14.25 -5.14
N THR A 54 10.26 13.76 -4.05
CA THR A 54 11.72 13.83 -3.81
C THR A 54 12.41 12.55 -4.27
N ASP A 55 13.75 12.49 -4.26
CA ASP A 55 14.50 11.25 -4.56
C ASP A 55 14.86 10.45 -3.28
N THR A 56 14.19 10.70 -2.14
CA THR A 56 14.46 10.00 -0.86
C THR A 56 13.17 9.69 -0.06
N GLY A 57 12.89 8.42 0.28
CA GLY A 57 11.80 7.93 1.16
C GLY A 57 10.64 7.17 0.50
N THR A 58 9.51 7.02 1.19
CA THR A 58 8.21 6.62 0.59
C THR A 58 7.08 7.37 1.30
N SER A 59 7.44 8.38 2.08
CA SER A 59 6.53 8.98 3.03
C SER A 59 5.70 10.08 2.38
N VAL A 60 4.46 10.18 2.83
CA VAL A 60 3.58 11.30 2.51
C VAL A 60 3.79 12.37 3.57
N LYS A 61 4.36 13.50 3.17
CA LYS A 61 4.74 14.58 4.10
C LYS A 61 4.04 15.88 3.75
N ILE A 62 3.63 16.59 4.79
CA ILE A 62 3.01 17.91 4.67
C ILE A 62 3.87 18.96 5.35
N LYS A 63 3.91 20.16 4.78
CA LYS A 63 4.61 21.31 5.36
C LYS A 63 3.88 21.76 6.63
N CYS A 64 4.65 22.05 7.67
CA CYS A 64 4.21 22.58 8.95
C CYS A 64 5.18 23.67 9.37
N GLY A 65 4.92 24.92 8.97
CA GLY A 65 5.87 26.02 9.12
C GLY A 65 7.12 25.78 8.29
N ASN A 66 8.28 25.68 8.94
CA ASN A 66 9.58 25.52 8.27
C ASN A 66 10.02 24.06 8.09
N GLN A 67 9.18 23.09 8.45
CA GLN A 67 9.52 21.66 8.41
C GLN A 67 8.48 20.85 7.65
N TYR A 68 8.89 19.70 7.12
CA TYR A 68 7.99 18.67 6.61
C TYR A 68 7.81 17.58 7.66
N LYS A 69 6.56 17.20 7.93
CA LYS A 69 6.20 16.11 8.84
C LYS A 69 5.42 15.05 8.08
N SER A 70 5.53 13.79 8.49
CA SER A 70 4.62 12.75 7.99
C SER A 70 3.18 13.17 8.26
N ILE A 71 2.26 12.94 7.32
CA ILE A 71 0.84 13.22 7.54
C ILE A 71 0.29 12.43 8.73
N THR A 72 0.90 11.29 9.06
CA THR A 72 0.52 10.45 10.22
C THR A 72 0.83 11.11 11.56
N ASP A 73 1.71 12.11 11.57
CA ASP A 73 2.19 12.78 12.79
C ASP A 73 1.57 14.19 12.95
N VAL A 74 0.56 14.51 12.14
CA VAL A 74 -0.10 15.82 12.11
C VAL A 74 -1.54 15.69 12.56
N ASP A 75 -1.94 16.54 13.50
CA ASP A 75 -3.33 16.70 13.93
C ASP A 75 -4.08 17.60 12.94
N PHE A 76 -4.99 17.01 12.17
CA PHE A 76 -5.82 17.69 11.18
C PHE A 76 -7.16 18.20 11.73
N THR A 77 -7.39 18.17 13.05
CA THR A 77 -8.65 18.63 13.67
C THR A 77 -9.05 20.02 13.19
N ASN A 78 -8.07 20.93 13.08
CA ASN A 78 -8.28 22.32 12.65
C ASN A 78 -7.90 22.58 11.17
N ASN A 79 -7.43 21.57 10.43
CA ASN A 79 -7.03 21.71 9.02
C ASN A 79 -7.45 20.48 8.20
N LYS A 80 -8.75 20.15 8.26
CA LYS A 80 -9.31 19.02 7.50
C LYS A 80 -9.17 19.22 5.99
N SER A 81 -9.21 20.45 5.50
CA SER A 81 -9.01 20.77 4.08
C SER A 81 -7.65 20.30 3.56
N ALA A 82 -6.59 20.40 4.35
CA ALA A 82 -5.28 19.94 3.91
C ALA A 82 -5.24 18.43 3.69
N ILE A 83 -5.72 17.63 4.65
CA ILE A 83 -5.76 16.18 4.46
C ILE A 83 -6.76 15.76 3.37
N GLN A 84 -7.86 16.51 3.20
CA GLN A 84 -8.77 16.33 2.07
C GLN A 84 -8.04 16.49 0.74
N ASN A 85 -7.26 17.56 0.57
CA ASN A 85 -6.50 17.81 -0.67
C ASN A 85 -5.44 16.73 -0.94
N VAL A 86 -4.76 16.25 0.11
CA VAL A 86 -3.84 15.11 -0.01
C VAL A 86 -4.60 13.86 -0.47
N GLY A 87 -5.74 13.54 0.13
CA GLY A 87 -6.58 12.41 -0.27
C GLY A 87 -7.09 12.54 -1.71
N ILE A 88 -7.50 13.74 -2.13
CA ILE A 88 -7.90 14.05 -3.50
C ILE A 88 -6.74 13.79 -4.47
N HIS A 89 -5.51 14.18 -4.13
CA HIS A 89 -4.33 13.93 -4.98
C HIS A 89 -4.15 12.45 -5.29
N TYR A 90 -4.26 11.57 -4.28
CA TYR A 90 -4.11 10.12 -4.48
C TYR A 90 -5.33 9.52 -5.19
N LEU A 91 -6.54 9.84 -4.76
CA LEU A 91 -7.77 9.32 -5.37
C LEU A 91 -7.87 9.71 -6.85
N ALA A 92 -7.45 10.91 -7.22
CA ALA A 92 -7.43 11.37 -8.60
C ALA A 92 -6.48 10.56 -9.50
N LYS A 93 -5.59 9.72 -8.95
CA LYS A 93 -4.75 8.81 -9.74
C LYS A 93 -5.55 7.64 -10.31
N SER A 94 -6.50 7.08 -9.54
CA SER A 94 -7.36 5.97 -9.95
C SER A 94 -8.72 6.44 -10.49
N ASP A 95 -9.37 7.40 -9.83
CA ASP A 95 -10.67 7.93 -10.22
C ASP A 95 -10.52 9.25 -10.99
N LYS A 96 -10.79 9.19 -12.30
CA LYS A 96 -10.70 10.36 -13.20
C LYS A 96 -12.03 11.12 -13.34
N SER A 97 -13.11 10.61 -12.74
CA SER A 97 -14.42 11.25 -12.78
C SER A 97 -14.55 12.27 -11.65
N GLN A 98 -15.56 13.13 -11.71
CA GLN A 98 -15.88 13.99 -10.58
C GLN A 98 -16.27 13.15 -9.35
N PHE A 99 -15.75 13.49 -8.18
CA PHE A 99 -16.04 12.86 -6.89
C PHE A 99 -16.10 13.88 -5.76
N ASN A 100 -16.67 13.46 -4.64
CA ASN A 100 -16.68 14.20 -3.37
C ASN A 100 -15.88 13.38 -2.36
N LEU A 101 -14.85 13.97 -1.74
CA LEU A 101 -14.14 13.36 -0.62
C LEU A 101 -14.44 14.15 0.65
N THR A 102 -14.95 13.50 1.69
CA THR A 102 -15.26 14.13 2.99
C THR A 102 -14.27 13.67 4.06
N VAL A 103 -13.96 14.55 5.02
CA VAL A 103 -13.08 14.24 6.15
C VAL A 103 -13.88 14.17 7.44
N SER A 104 -14.02 12.96 7.99
CA SER A 104 -14.85 12.65 9.14
C SER A 104 -13.98 12.30 10.35
N ASN A 105 -14.28 12.85 11.54
CA ASN A 105 -13.56 12.49 12.78
C ASN A 105 -14.42 11.52 13.59
N THR A 106 -13.87 10.35 13.88
CA THR A 106 -14.60 9.20 14.42
C THR A 106 -14.64 9.19 15.96
N GLY A 107 -13.96 10.13 16.62
CA GLY A 107 -13.98 10.29 18.08
C GLY A 107 -13.46 9.08 18.86
N GLY A 108 -12.65 8.22 18.23
CA GLY A 108 -12.03 7.06 18.88
C GLY A 108 -12.94 5.83 19.07
N ASN A 109 -14.17 5.84 18.54
CA ASN A 109 -15.15 4.74 18.70
C ASN A 109 -15.27 3.81 17.49
N ILE A 110 -14.39 3.93 16.49
CA ILE A 110 -14.41 3.09 15.29
C ILE A 110 -13.14 2.24 15.27
N LEU A 111 -13.30 0.97 14.89
CA LEU A 111 -12.20 0.02 14.68
C LEU A 111 -11.08 0.69 13.88
N GLN A 112 -9.84 0.44 14.30
CA GLN A 112 -8.59 1.04 13.83
C GLN A 112 -8.32 0.93 12.32
N ASP A 113 -9.22 0.29 11.56
CA ASP A 113 -9.00 -0.23 10.20
C ASP A 113 -9.76 0.52 9.10
N ALA A 114 -10.79 1.33 9.41
CA ALA A 114 -11.51 2.11 8.40
C ALA A 114 -10.79 3.44 8.17
N VAL A 115 -9.95 3.49 7.13
CA VAL A 115 -9.03 4.61 6.88
C VAL A 115 -9.53 5.52 5.77
N PHE A 116 -10.04 4.92 4.70
CA PHE A 116 -10.63 5.55 3.53
C PHE A 116 -11.80 4.66 3.09
N SER A 117 -12.89 5.22 2.60
CA SER A 117 -14.02 4.43 2.11
C SER A 117 -14.71 5.06 0.90
N ASN A 118 -15.36 4.23 0.10
CA ASN A 118 -16.37 4.65 -0.87
C ASN A 118 -17.77 4.27 -0.39
N ASP A 119 -18.74 5.17 -0.56
CA ASP A 119 -20.15 4.77 -0.54
C ASP A 119 -20.46 4.03 -1.84
N ALA A 120 -20.55 2.70 -1.74
CA ALA A 120 -20.48 1.77 -2.85
C ALA A 120 -21.38 2.16 -4.04
N GLY A 121 -20.77 2.28 -5.23
CA GLY A 121 -21.46 2.67 -6.45
C GLY A 121 -21.75 4.17 -6.59
N THR A 122 -21.32 4.99 -5.63
CA THR A 122 -21.48 6.46 -5.67
C THR A 122 -20.14 7.16 -5.89
N SER A 123 -20.21 8.47 -6.13
CA SER A 123 -19.04 9.34 -6.23
C SER A 123 -18.58 9.91 -4.88
N ASN A 124 -19.09 9.38 -3.77
CA ASN A 124 -18.80 9.89 -2.43
C ASN A 124 -17.77 8.99 -1.76
N TYR A 125 -16.75 9.63 -1.19
CA TYR A 125 -15.67 9.01 -0.47
C TYR A 125 -15.50 9.68 0.88
N ASP A 126 -14.98 8.94 1.84
CA ASP A 126 -14.63 9.45 3.16
C ASP A 126 -13.20 9.08 3.52
N ILE A 127 -12.51 9.99 4.19
CA ILE A 127 -11.30 9.70 4.96
C ILE A 127 -11.62 9.90 6.44
N TYR A 128 -11.22 8.93 7.25
CA TYR A 128 -11.53 8.92 8.67
C TYR A 128 -10.31 9.32 9.51
N LEU A 129 -10.52 10.29 10.39
CA LEU A 129 -9.55 10.71 11.39
C LEU A 129 -9.89 10.07 12.74
N THR A 130 -8.86 9.59 13.45
CA THR A 130 -8.97 9.16 14.85
C THR A 130 -8.28 10.19 15.72
N ASN A 131 -9.06 10.91 16.54
CA ASN A 131 -8.56 11.99 17.40
C ASN A 131 -7.75 13.04 16.62
N GLY A 132 -8.15 13.34 15.38
CA GLY A 132 -7.48 14.31 14.51
C GLY A 132 -6.37 13.74 13.61
N TYR A 133 -5.94 12.50 13.84
CA TYR A 133 -4.84 11.87 13.09
C TYR A 133 -5.36 10.90 12.04
N VAL A 134 -4.66 10.80 10.91
CA VAL A 134 -4.88 9.75 9.92
C VAL A 134 -4.25 8.43 10.37
N ASN A 135 -4.74 7.32 9.82
CA ASN A 135 -4.10 6.03 10.03
C ASN A 135 -2.68 6.01 9.44
N HIS A 136 -1.78 5.27 10.11
CA HIS A 136 -0.40 5.09 9.68
C HIS A 136 -0.25 4.51 8.27
N SER A 137 -1.23 3.73 7.78
CA SER A 137 -1.22 3.17 6.43
C SER A 137 -1.23 4.24 5.33
N LEU A 138 -1.76 5.44 5.59
CA LEU A 138 -1.72 6.56 4.62
C LEU A 138 -0.38 7.29 4.61
N GLY A 139 0.54 6.93 5.53
CA GLY A 139 1.86 7.54 5.62
C GLY A 139 2.82 7.11 4.52
N ASN A 140 2.56 6.00 3.83
CA ASN A 140 3.34 5.52 2.69
C ASN A 140 2.60 5.84 1.37
N CYS A 141 3.29 6.43 0.40
CA CYS A 141 2.68 6.91 -0.84
C CYS A 141 2.12 5.77 -1.72
N TYR A 142 2.77 4.60 -1.75
CA TYR A 142 2.28 3.44 -2.50
C TYR A 142 1.12 2.75 -1.80
N ASP A 143 1.17 2.66 -0.48
CA ASP A 143 0.07 2.10 0.32
C ASP A 143 -1.17 3.00 0.20
N PHE A 144 -1.01 4.32 0.28
CA PHE A 144 -2.10 5.28 0.10
C PHE A 144 -2.70 5.18 -1.31
N GLU A 145 -1.86 5.10 -2.35
CA GLU A 145 -2.34 4.91 -3.72
C GLU A 145 -3.14 3.59 -3.85
N CYS A 146 -2.66 2.49 -3.29
CA CYS A 146 -3.38 1.22 -3.28
C CYS A 146 -4.72 1.30 -2.52
N VAL A 147 -4.75 1.97 -1.36
CA VAL A 147 -5.98 2.20 -0.59
C VAL A 147 -7.00 2.98 -1.42
N THR A 148 -6.61 4.10 -2.03
CA THR A 148 -7.55 4.88 -2.86
C THR A 148 -7.96 4.16 -4.14
N PHE A 149 -7.07 3.33 -4.71
CA PHE A 149 -7.40 2.47 -5.83
C PHE A 149 -8.46 1.44 -5.44
N HIS A 150 -8.25 0.73 -4.32
CA HIS A 150 -9.20 -0.22 -3.74
C HIS A 150 -10.59 0.40 -3.60
N GLU A 151 -10.68 1.54 -2.92
CA GLU A 151 -11.94 2.23 -2.71
C GLU A 151 -12.59 2.71 -4.02
N SER A 152 -11.79 3.09 -5.01
CA SER A 152 -12.32 3.42 -6.34
C SER A 152 -12.93 2.22 -7.07
N THR A 153 -12.50 0.98 -6.76
CA THR A 153 -13.11 -0.22 -7.37
C THR A 153 -14.58 -0.38 -6.97
N HIS A 154 -14.93 -0.03 -5.73
CA HIS A 154 -16.31 -0.05 -5.22
C HIS A 154 -17.23 0.92 -5.94
N ARG A 155 -16.71 2.01 -6.51
CA ARG A 155 -17.53 2.92 -7.31
C ARG A 155 -17.97 2.30 -8.64
N TYR A 156 -17.09 1.57 -9.30
CA TYR A 156 -17.28 1.18 -10.70
C TYR A 156 -17.71 -0.27 -10.91
N ASP A 157 -17.51 -1.13 -9.92
CA ASP A 157 -17.72 -2.57 -10.08
C ASP A 157 -18.56 -3.16 -8.95
N LYS A 158 -19.80 -3.53 -9.30
CA LYS A 158 -20.75 -4.14 -8.38
C LYS A 158 -20.27 -5.46 -7.79
N SER A 159 -19.36 -6.18 -8.46
CA SER A 159 -18.80 -7.41 -7.92
C SER A 159 -17.95 -7.19 -6.67
N THR A 160 -17.51 -5.95 -6.45
CA THR A 160 -16.74 -5.54 -5.27
C THR A 160 -17.61 -5.09 -4.11
N HIS A 161 -18.94 -5.07 -4.26
CA HIS A 161 -19.82 -4.54 -3.22
C HIS A 161 -20.02 -5.54 -2.07
N GLY A 162 -19.96 -5.02 -0.84
CA GLY A 162 -20.28 -5.75 0.38
C GLY A 162 -19.07 -6.36 1.09
N GLY A 163 -19.14 -6.41 2.42
CA GLY A 163 -18.03 -6.67 3.35
C GLY A 163 -17.44 -8.09 3.36
N THR A 164 -17.68 -8.93 2.35
CA THR A 164 -17.13 -10.30 2.27
C THR A 164 -16.54 -10.60 0.90
N ILE A 165 -17.27 -11.27 0.00
CA ILE A 165 -16.81 -11.58 -1.37
C ILE A 165 -16.54 -10.30 -2.16
N GLY A 166 -17.33 -9.25 -1.93
CA GLY A 166 -17.10 -7.94 -2.52
C GLY A 166 -15.71 -7.38 -2.18
N GLU A 167 -15.37 -7.32 -0.91
CA GLU A 167 -14.03 -6.92 -0.45
C GLU A 167 -12.92 -7.78 -1.04
N VAL A 168 -13.11 -9.10 -1.11
CA VAL A 168 -12.12 -10.00 -1.71
C VAL A 168 -11.90 -9.68 -3.19
N ASN A 169 -12.98 -9.38 -3.93
CA ASN A 169 -12.88 -8.96 -5.32
C ASN A 169 -12.17 -7.59 -5.46
N ALA A 170 -12.45 -6.63 -4.57
CA ALA A 170 -11.73 -5.36 -4.53
C ALA A 170 -10.23 -5.56 -4.31
N ILE A 171 -9.84 -6.40 -3.33
CA ILE A 171 -8.44 -6.74 -3.05
C ILE A 171 -7.77 -7.39 -4.26
N ILE A 172 -8.43 -8.37 -4.90
CA ILE A 172 -7.92 -9.03 -6.11
C ILE A 172 -7.67 -8.00 -7.21
N ARG A 173 -8.63 -7.10 -7.44
CA ARG A 173 -8.49 -6.06 -8.46
C ARG A 173 -7.39 -5.08 -8.13
N THR A 174 -7.28 -4.62 -6.89
CA THR A 174 -6.17 -3.77 -6.43
C THR A 174 -4.83 -4.45 -6.69
N ALA A 175 -4.68 -5.72 -6.34
CA ALA A 175 -3.43 -6.46 -6.52
C ALA A 175 -3.03 -6.67 -7.99
N ILE A 176 -4.01 -6.75 -8.90
CA ILE A 176 -3.76 -7.00 -10.33
C ILE A 176 -3.64 -5.69 -11.12
N GLU A 177 -4.43 -4.68 -10.78
CA GLU A 177 -4.66 -3.49 -11.61
C GLU A 177 -3.99 -2.23 -11.06
N CYS A 178 -3.69 -2.15 -9.75
CA CYS A 178 -3.09 -0.96 -9.17
C CYS A 178 -1.60 -0.83 -9.55
N PRO A 179 -1.17 0.26 -10.22
CA PRO A 179 0.23 0.46 -10.57
C PRO A 179 1.17 0.51 -9.36
N ALA A 180 0.67 0.93 -8.20
CA ALA A 180 1.44 1.03 -6.96
C ALA A 180 1.62 -0.31 -6.21
N TRP A 181 0.90 -1.37 -6.59
CA TRP A 181 0.86 -2.63 -5.82
C TRP A 181 2.25 -3.24 -5.59
N ASN A 182 3.08 -3.31 -6.64
CA ASN A 182 4.41 -3.92 -6.55
C ASN A 182 5.42 -3.08 -5.76
N TYR A 183 5.03 -1.88 -5.33
CA TYR A 183 5.84 -0.95 -4.53
C TYR A 183 5.25 -0.71 -3.14
N ALA A 184 4.06 -1.25 -2.88
CA ALA A 184 3.42 -1.19 -1.58
C ALA A 184 4.27 -1.94 -0.54
N SER A 185 4.13 -1.54 0.72
CA SER A 185 4.88 -2.14 1.81
C SER A 185 4.49 -3.60 2.03
N ASP A 186 5.46 -4.43 2.44
CA ASP A 186 5.20 -5.83 2.82
C ASP A 186 4.09 -5.93 3.87
N ASN A 187 4.04 -4.96 4.80
CA ASN A 187 3.00 -4.88 5.83
C ASN A 187 1.61 -4.64 5.21
N TYR A 188 1.51 -3.72 4.24
CA TYR A 188 0.25 -3.46 3.55
C TYR A 188 -0.21 -4.71 2.80
N ILE A 189 0.65 -5.32 1.98
CA ILE A 189 0.32 -6.52 1.17
C ILE A 189 -0.11 -7.68 2.08
N GLN A 190 0.61 -7.93 3.18
CA GLN A 190 0.24 -8.96 4.16
C GLN A 190 -1.08 -8.66 4.87
N SER A 191 -1.38 -7.38 5.15
CA SER A 191 -2.67 -6.99 5.72
C SER A 191 -3.82 -7.28 4.75
N GLN A 192 -3.65 -6.99 3.46
CA GLN A 192 -4.64 -7.29 2.42
C GLN A 192 -4.86 -8.80 2.28
N ALA A 193 -3.78 -9.60 2.32
CA ALA A 193 -3.90 -11.05 2.26
C ALA A 193 -4.65 -11.61 3.48
N SER A 194 -4.32 -11.12 4.68
CA SER A 194 -5.01 -11.50 5.92
C SER A 194 -6.47 -11.08 5.91
N TYR A 195 -6.78 -9.89 5.38
CA TYR A 195 -8.14 -9.38 5.28
C TYR A 195 -8.97 -10.21 4.29
N ALA A 196 -8.42 -10.55 3.13
CA ALA A 196 -9.08 -11.45 2.17
C ALA A 196 -9.42 -12.81 2.80
N ALA A 197 -8.49 -13.43 3.53
CA ALA A 197 -8.75 -14.69 4.24
C ALA A 197 -9.84 -14.55 5.31
N LYS A 198 -9.80 -13.47 6.11
CA LYS A 198 -10.84 -13.15 7.11
C LYS A 198 -12.22 -13.00 6.46
N SER A 199 -12.31 -12.25 5.37
CA SER A 199 -13.55 -12.00 4.63
C SER A 199 -14.14 -13.27 4.03
N LEU A 200 -13.30 -14.17 3.49
CA LEU A 200 -13.72 -15.48 3.01
C LEU A 200 -14.20 -16.41 4.14
N ASN A 201 -13.49 -16.44 5.27
CA ASN A 201 -13.94 -17.20 6.44
C ASN A 201 -15.29 -16.69 6.95
N GLN A 202 -15.49 -15.37 6.99
CA GLN A 202 -16.79 -14.79 7.35
C GLN A 202 -17.90 -15.19 6.38
N TYR A 203 -17.62 -15.18 5.08
CA TYR A 203 -18.57 -15.62 4.07
C TYR A 203 -18.97 -17.10 4.24
N SER A 204 -17.99 -17.94 4.59
CA SER A 204 -18.13 -19.40 4.68
C SER A 204 -19.09 -19.87 5.79
N TYR A 205 -19.39 -19.02 6.79
CA TYR A 205 -20.32 -19.38 7.86
C TYR A 205 -21.73 -19.69 7.34
N ASN A 206 -22.15 -19.01 6.27
CA ASN A 206 -23.51 -19.12 5.74
C ASN A 206 -23.56 -19.51 4.26
N ASN A 207 -22.41 -19.59 3.59
CA ASN A 207 -22.32 -19.77 2.14
C ASN A 207 -21.17 -20.68 1.74
N ILE A 208 -21.22 -21.22 0.52
CA ILE A 208 -20.11 -21.96 -0.08
C ILE A 208 -19.21 -20.96 -0.81
N ILE A 209 -17.91 -20.96 -0.51
CA ILE A 209 -16.94 -20.11 -1.19
C ILE A 209 -16.87 -20.47 -2.69
N PRO A 210 -16.94 -19.49 -3.62
CA PRO A 210 -16.79 -19.76 -5.05
C PRO A 210 -15.45 -20.43 -5.38
N GLN A 211 -15.48 -21.50 -6.18
CA GLN A 211 -14.30 -22.33 -6.43
C GLN A 211 -13.16 -21.58 -7.14
N ASP A 212 -13.48 -20.62 -7.99
CA ASP A 212 -12.52 -19.83 -8.77
C ASP A 212 -11.80 -18.74 -7.94
N ILE A 213 -12.32 -18.39 -6.76
CA ILE A 213 -11.77 -17.28 -5.97
C ILE A 213 -10.35 -17.56 -5.47
N PHE A 214 -10.05 -18.82 -5.12
CA PHE A 214 -8.71 -19.20 -4.67
C PHE A 214 -7.70 -19.13 -5.81
N GLN A 215 -8.10 -19.50 -7.03
CA GLN A 215 -7.24 -19.36 -8.20
C GLN A 215 -6.93 -17.90 -8.48
N LYS A 216 -7.94 -17.02 -8.40
CA LYS A 216 -7.78 -15.57 -8.57
C LYS A 216 -6.88 -14.97 -7.49
N LEU A 217 -7.12 -15.31 -6.22
CA LEU A 217 -6.29 -14.83 -5.09
C LEU A 217 -4.84 -15.29 -5.21
N ASN A 218 -4.60 -16.58 -5.47
CA ASN A 218 -3.24 -17.09 -5.63
C ASN A 218 -2.53 -16.50 -6.86
N THR A 219 -3.28 -16.13 -7.90
CA THR A 219 -2.75 -15.38 -9.04
C THR A 219 -2.39 -13.95 -8.63
N ALA A 220 -3.31 -13.25 -7.97
CA ALA A 220 -3.16 -11.86 -7.55
C ALA A 220 -2.00 -11.66 -6.55
N PHE A 221 -1.80 -12.61 -5.63
CA PHE A 221 -0.74 -12.58 -4.63
C PHE A 221 0.50 -13.41 -5.00
N THR A 222 0.69 -13.71 -6.29
CA THR A 222 1.86 -14.46 -6.76
C THR A 222 3.16 -13.82 -6.24
N GLY A 223 3.96 -14.59 -5.51
CA GLY A 223 5.22 -14.12 -4.93
C GLY A 223 5.10 -13.42 -3.57
N TYR A 224 3.88 -13.13 -3.11
CA TYR A 224 3.60 -12.48 -1.83
C TYR A 224 2.96 -13.43 -0.80
N ALA A 225 1.92 -14.16 -1.20
CA ALA A 225 1.18 -15.05 -0.32
C ALA A 225 0.51 -16.19 -1.09
N THR A 226 0.15 -17.26 -0.38
CA THR A 226 -0.66 -18.36 -0.89
C THR A 226 -1.85 -18.62 0.03
N PHE A 227 -3.01 -18.85 -0.59
CA PHE A 227 -4.29 -19.09 0.06
C PHE A 227 -4.72 -20.54 -0.13
N GLU A 228 -5.12 -21.18 0.95
CA GLU A 228 -5.57 -22.57 0.98
C GLU A 228 -6.68 -22.80 2.03
N ILE A 229 -7.43 -23.88 1.87
CA ILE A 229 -8.40 -24.32 2.88
C ILE A 229 -7.74 -25.40 3.74
N VAL A 230 -7.59 -25.13 5.04
CA VAL A 230 -7.11 -26.07 6.05
C VAL A 230 -8.16 -26.17 7.13
N ASN A 231 -8.59 -27.39 7.48
CA ASN A 231 -9.60 -27.63 8.51
C ASN A 231 -10.89 -26.80 8.31
N ASN A 232 -11.37 -26.69 7.07
CA ASN A 232 -12.57 -25.92 6.70
C ASN A 232 -12.45 -24.41 6.98
N GLN A 233 -11.23 -23.88 7.10
CA GLN A 233 -10.94 -22.45 7.21
C GLN A 233 -9.97 -22.03 6.12
N VAL A 234 -10.17 -20.84 5.57
CA VAL A 234 -9.23 -20.19 4.68
C VAL A 234 -8.04 -19.71 5.50
N THR A 235 -6.85 -20.16 5.11
CA THR A 235 -5.58 -19.77 5.70
C THR A 235 -4.70 -19.09 4.66
N VAL A 236 -3.83 -18.21 5.14
CA VAL A 236 -2.87 -17.48 4.31
C VAL A 236 -1.46 -17.82 4.80
N ASN A 237 -0.62 -18.30 3.89
CA ASN A 237 0.80 -18.46 4.12
C ASN A 237 1.54 -17.33 3.42
N ASN A 238 2.12 -16.42 4.20
CA ASN A 238 2.93 -15.33 3.66
C ASN A 238 4.26 -15.91 3.15
N ASN A 239 4.54 -15.75 1.87
CA ASN A 239 5.77 -16.25 1.25
C ASN A 239 6.92 -15.26 1.49
N LEU A 240 7.26 -15.02 2.75
CA LEU A 240 8.50 -14.31 3.09
C LEU A 240 9.66 -15.24 2.77
N LYS A 241 10.42 -14.99 1.69
CA LYS A 241 11.70 -15.70 1.52
C LYS A 241 12.60 -15.35 2.71
N GLU A 242 12.85 -16.34 3.57
CA GLU A 242 14.08 -16.42 4.33
C GLU A 242 15.26 -16.16 3.38
N CYS A 243 16.05 -15.14 3.66
CA CYS A 243 17.36 -14.99 3.02
C CYS A 243 18.33 -15.91 3.79
N ILE A 244 18.36 -17.21 3.47
CA ILE A 244 19.43 -18.09 3.97
C ILE A 244 20.70 -17.71 3.23
N VAL A 245 21.50 -16.82 3.82
CA VAL A 245 22.88 -16.59 3.38
C VAL A 245 23.72 -17.76 3.89
N ILE A 246 23.89 -18.81 3.08
CA ILE A 246 24.93 -19.82 3.34
C ILE A 246 26.27 -19.17 3.02
N GLY A 247 26.88 -18.54 4.02
CA GLY A 247 28.25 -18.04 3.92
C GLY A 247 29.20 -19.21 3.65
N ARG A 248 29.71 -19.33 2.41
CA ARG A 248 30.90 -20.14 2.17
C ARG A 248 32.07 -19.44 2.86
N LYS A 249 32.64 -20.06 3.89
CA LYS A 249 33.95 -19.68 4.44
C LYS A 249 34.93 -19.62 3.27
N SER A 250 35.53 -18.45 3.04
CA SER A 250 36.76 -18.39 2.27
C SER A 250 37.85 -19.02 3.13
N ASN A 251 38.42 -20.12 2.66
CA ASN A 251 39.68 -20.59 3.19
C ASN A 251 40.75 -19.62 2.69
N LYS A 252 41.52 -19.07 3.63
CA LYS A 252 42.79 -18.40 3.36
C LYS A 252 43.77 -19.36 2.70
#